data_AF-V4XR34-F1
#
_entry.id   AF-V4XR34-F1
#
_cell.length_a   1.000
_cell.length_b   1.000
_cell.length_c   1.000
_cell.angle_alpha   90.00
_cell.angle_beta   90.00
_cell.angle_gamma   90.00
#
_symmetry.space_group_name_H-M   'P 1'
#
loop_
_entity.id
_entity.type
_entity.pdbx_description
1 polymer ?
#
loop_
_entity_poly.entity_id
_entity_poly.type
_entity_poly.pdbx_seq_one_letter_code
_entity_poly.pdbx_strand_id
1 'polypeptide(L)'
;MWRISTTLVGVAVSEAGKRLNETDKQYVEVDIGMTDCPACGEPFDSAYIAAETALVGLMLEIEIFNAETRDHAAQIAKSEVGGALRDVPLTVVDLVQTEEDPGEAAS
;
A
#
# COMPACT_ATOMS: atom_id res chain seq x y z
N MET A 1 -1.10 27.26 22.44
CA MET A 1 -1.54 25.95 22.95
C MET A 1 -1.83 25.08 21.75
N TRP A 2 -1.08 23.99 21.56
CA TRP A 2 -1.26 23.09 20.42
C TRP A 2 -2.02 21.85 20.88
N ARG A 3 -3.12 21.55 20.20
CA ARG A 3 -3.86 20.30 20.39
C ARG A 3 -3.58 19.45 19.16
N ILE A 4 -2.88 18.35 19.36
CA ILE A 4 -2.60 17.36 18.31
C ILE A 4 -3.54 16.18 18.55
N SER A 5 -4.28 15.78 17.52
CA SER A 5 -5.13 14.59 17.53
C SER A 5 -4.64 13.67 16.42
N THR A 6 -4.30 12.44 16.77
CA THR A 6 -3.72 11.45 15.84
C THR A 6 -4.66 10.27 15.73
N THR A 7 -4.90 9.80 14.51
CA THR A 7 -5.64 8.57 14.23
C THR A 7 -4.68 7.41 14.00
N LEU A 8 -5.11 6.20 14.31
CA LEU A 8 -4.30 4.99 14.08
C LEU A 8 -4.03 4.76 12.59
N VAL A 9 -4.98 5.13 11.74
CA VAL A 9 -4.87 5.09 10.28
C VAL A 9 -3.76 6.03 9.80
N GLY A 10 -3.77 7.29 10.24
CA GLY A 10 -2.73 8.27 9.87
C GLY A 10 -1.33 7.84 10.33
N VAL A 11 -1.22 7.21 11.51
CA VAL A 11 0.04 6.63 11.98
C VAL A 11 0.50 5.48 11.09
N ALA A 12 -0.40 4.56 10.73
CA ALA A 12 -0.06 3.41 9.90
C ALA A 12 0.45 3.82 8.51
N VAL A 13 -0.26 4.73 7.84
CA VAL A 13 0.17 5.27 6.53
C VAL A 13 1.52 6.00 6.66
N SER A 14 1.68 6.84 7.68
CA SER A 14 2.92 7.59 7.88
C SER A 14 4.12 6.68 8.18
N GLU A 15 3.93 5.65 9.00
CA GLU A 15 4.99 4.69 9.35
C GLU A 15 5.37 3.79 8.17
N ALA A 16 4.39 3.32 7.39
CA ALA A 16 4.65 2.56 6.17
C ALA A 16 5.40 3.41 5.13
N GLY A 17 4.91 4.62 4.86
CA GLY A 17 5.57 5.56 3.95
C GLY A 17 6.99 5.91 4.39
N LYS A 18 7.23 6.08 5.69
CA LYS A 18 8.58 6.32 6.23
C LYS A 18 9.53 5.16 5.92
N ARG A 19 9.11 3.90 6.14
CA ARG A 19 9.95 2.71 5.86
C ARG A 19 10.26 2.54 4.37
N LEU A 20 9.28 2.81 3.52
CA LEU A 20 9.47 2.81 2.08
C LEU A 20 10.48 3.90 1.66
N ASN A 21 10.34 5.11 2.20
CA ASN A 21 11.26 6.21 1.91
C ASN A 21 12.69 5.94 2.40
N GLU A 22 12.86 5.28 3.55
CA GLU A 22 14.18 4.88 4.07
C GLU A 22 14.91 3.85 3.19
N THR A 23 14.20 3.22 2.24
CA THR A 23 14.74 2.22 1.30
C THR A 23 14.62 2.65 -0.16
N ASP A 24 14.50 3.96 -0.39
CA ASP A 24 14.40 4.58 -1.72
C ASP A 24 13.17 4.13 -2.53
N LYS A 25 12.08 3.74 -1.85
CA LYS A 25 10.79 3.28 -2.43
C LYS A 25 9.69 4.33 -2.39
N GLN A 26 10.05 5.59 -2.62
CA GLN A 26 9.12 6.73 -2.61
C GLN A 26 8.07 6.73 -3.74
N TYR A 27 8.25 5.88 -4.75
CA TYR A 27 7.31 5.67 -5.85
C TYR A 27 6.20 4.65 -5.51
N VAL A 28 6.24 4.06 -4.32
CA VAL A 28 5.16 3.19 -3.84
C VAL A 28 4.13 4.06 -3.14
N GLU A 29 2.91 4.10 -3.68
CA GLU A 29 1.81 4.81 -3.06
C GLU A 29 1.23 3.98 -1.92
N VAL A 30 0.92 4.65 -0.80
CA VAL A 30 0.37 4.03 0.40
C VAL A 30 -0.99 4.63 0.67
N ASP A 31 -2.02 3.80 0.58
CA ASP A 31 -3.39 4.17 0.89
C ASP A 31 -4.02 3.18 1.89
N ILE A 32 -5.24 3.49 2.31
CA ILE A 32 -6.04 2.69 3.22
C ILE A 32 -6.79 1.66 2.39
N GLY A 33 -6.61 0.38 2.72
CA GLY A 33 -7.41 -0.67 2.13
C GLY A 33 -8.87 -0.52 2.52
N MET A 34 -9.80 -0.77 1.59
CA MET A 34 -11.22 -0.86 1.90
C MET A 34 -11.62 -2.30 2.22
N THR A 35 -12.59 -2.46 3.11
CA THR A 35 -13.24 -3.74 3.38
C THR A 35 -14.74 -3.53 3.44
N ASP A 36 -15.48 -4.48 2.88
CA ASP A 36 -16.93 -4.50 2.98
C ASP A 36 -17.37 -5.01 4.35
N CYS A 37 -18.32 -4.30 4.97
CA CYS A 37 -18.94 -4.76 6.20
C CYS A 37 -19.68 -6.08 5.98
N PRO A 38 -19.36 -7.17 6.69
CA PRO A 38 -20.03 -8.45 6.50
C PRO A 38 -21.51 -8.43 6.91
N ALA A 39 -21.96 -7.39 7.63
CA ALA A 39 -23.34 -7.25 8.09
C ALA A 39 -24.23 -6.47 7.11
N CYS A 40 -23.73 -5.37 6.51
CA CYS A 40 -24.53 -4.50 5.64
C CYS A 40 -23.99 -4.35 4.22
N GLY A 41 -22.75 -4.78 3.95
CA GLY A 41 -22.09 -4.65 2.64
C GLY A 41 -21.61 -3.25 2.29
N GLU A 42 -21.64 -2.29 3.23
CA GLU A 42 -21.07 -0.96 2.98
C GLU A 42 -19.54 -1.01 3.11
N PRO A 43 -18.79 -0.40 2.17
CA PRO A 43 -17.34 -0.32 2.23
C PRO A 43 -16.91 0.68 3.31
N PHE A 44 -15.86 0.35 4.05
CA PHE A 44 -15.23 1.27 5.00
C PHE A 44 -13.72 1.05 5.07
N ASP A 45 -13.01 2.07 5.57
CA ASP A 45 -11.58 2.03 5.85
C ASP A 45 -11.26 0.83 6.72
N SER A 46 -10.30 0.00 6.31
CA SER A 46 -9.91 -1.23 7.02
C SER A 46 -9.16 -0.90 8.31
N ALA A 47 -9.84 -0.36 9.32
CA ALA A 47 -9.28 -0.01 10.61
C ALA A 47 -10.12 -0.62 11.73
N TYR A 48 -9.54 -1.55 12.48
CA TYR A 48 -10.22 -2.33 13.51
C TYR A 48 -9.45 -2.27 14.82
N ILE A 49 -10.16 -2.35 15.95
CA ILE A 49 -9.55 -2.54 17.27
C ILE A 49 -9.92 -3.94 17.75
N ALA A 50 -8.92 -4.79 17.95
CA ALA A 50 -9.07 -6.14 18.47
C ALA A 50 -8.12 -6.33 19.65
N ALA A 51 -8.65 -6.74 20.81
CA ALA A 51 -7.85 -6.96 22.03
C ALA A 51 -6.88 -5.81 22.33
N GLU A 52 -7.40 -4.58 22.39
CA GLU A 52 -6.61 -3.35 22.62
C GLU A 52 -5.55 -3.04 21.54
N THR A 53 -5.54 -3.78 20.44
CA THR A 53 -4.62 -3.62 19.30
C THR A 53 -5.35 -3.07 18.10
N ALA A 54 -4.77 -2.06 17.45
CA ALA A 54 -5.26 -1.52 16.20
C ALA A 54 -4.71 -2.32 15.01
N LEU A 55 -5.60 -2.77 14.13
CA LEU A 55 -5.27 -3.38 12.85
C LEU A 55 -5.68 -2.41 11.75
N VAL A 56 -4.74 -2.09 10.86
CA VAL A 56 -5.00 -1.23 9.70
C VAL A 56 -4.60 -2.01 8.44
N GLY A 57 -5.57 -2.21 7.54
CA GLY A 57 -5.32 -2.72 6.20
C GLY A 57 -4.79 -1.60 5.33
N LEU A 58 -3.59 -1.78 4.78
CA LEU A 58 -2.97 -0.84 3.86
C LEU A 58 -3.05 -1.39 2.44
N MET A 59 -3.30 -0.51 1.49
CA MET A 59 -3.19 -0.77 0.06
C MET A 59 -1.90 -0.12 -0.44
N LEU A 60 -1.09 -0.88 -1.15
CA LEU A 60 0.20 -0.44 -1.68
C LEU A 60 0.13 -0.56 -3.20
N GLU A 61 0.37 0.54 -3.89
CA GLU A 61 0.33 0.63 -5.34
C GLU A 61 1.72 0.97 -5.90
N ILE A 62 2.09 0.32 -7.00
CA ILE A 62 3.39 0.44 -7.64
C ILE A 62 3.23 0.19 -9.14
N GLU A 63 3.85 1.05 -9.94
CA GLU A 63 3.95 0.87 -11.39
C GLU A 63 5.29 0.21 -11.76
N ILE A 64 5.24 -0.80 -12.63
CA ILE A 64 6.41 -1.59 -13.03
C ILE A 64 6.50 -1.61 -14.55
N PHE A 65 7.50 -0.93 -15.09
CA PHE A 65 7.68 -0.80 -16.54
C PHE A 65 8.47 -1.96 -17.17
N ASN A 66 9.28 -2.68 -16.40
CA ASN A 66 10.17 -3.74 -16.91
C ASN A 66 9.72 -5.16 -16.53
N ALA A 67 8.46 -5.51 -16.79
CA ALA A 67 7.95 -6.85 -16.51
C ALA A 67 7.52 -7.60 -17.77
N GLU A 68 8.07 -8.81 -17.97
CA GLU A 68 7.79 -9.66 -19.14
C GLU A 68 6.44 -10.39 -19.05
N THR A 69 5.97 -10.67 -17.84
CA THR A 69 4.73 -11.41 -17.57
C THR A 69 4.06 -10.90 -16.29
N ARG A 70 2.77 -11.19 -16.12
CA ARG A 70 2.02 -10.88 -14.88
C ARG A 70 2.68 -11.51 -13.65
N ASP A 71 3.18 -12.74 -13.78
CA ASP A 71 3.87 -13.44 -12.69
C ASP A 71 5.20 -12.77 -12.34
N HIS A 72 5.97 -12.34 -13.36
CA HIS A 72 7.20 -11.60 -13.14
C HIS A 72 6.93 -10.24 -12.47
N ALA A 73 5.92 -9.49 -12.93
CA ALA A 73 5.49 -8.24 -12.30
C ALA A 73 5.12 -8.44 -10.82
N ALA A 74 4.34 -9.47 -10.50
CA ALA A 74 3.95 -9.78 -9.12
C ALA A 74 5.15 -10.15 -8.23
N GLN A 75 6.17 -10.84 -8.78
CA GLN A 75 7.40 -11.15 -8.04
C GLN A 75 8.23 -9.89 -7.80
N ILE A 76 8.36 -9.01 -8.79
CA ILE A 76 9.04 -7.71 -8.63
C ILE A 76 8.33 -6.90 -7.55
N ALA A 77 7.00 -6.73 -7.61
CA ALA A 77 6.23 -6.00 -6.60
C ALA A 77 6.47 -6.53 -5.18
N LYS A 78 6.41 -7.85 -4.99
CA LYS A 78 6.67 -8.49 -3.69
C LYS A 78 8.10 -8.27 -3.20
N SER A 79 9.08 -8.34 -4.09
CA SER A 79 10.48 -8.13 -3.75
C SER A 79 10.76 -6.67 -3.38
N GLU A 80 10.25 -5.73 -4.18
CA GLU A 80 10.44 -4.30 -4.01
C GLU A 80 9.81 -3.78 -2.71
N VAL A 81 8.54 -4.12 -2.48
CA VAL A 81 7.79 -3.66 -1.31
C VAL A 81 8.10 -4.51 -0.07
N GLY A 82 8.22 -5.82 -0.22
CA GLY A 82 8.46 -6.75 0.89
C GLY A 82 9.85 -6.58 1.52
N GLY A 83 10.85 -6.12 0.75
CA GLY A 83 12.16 -5.79 1.30
C GLY A 83 12.12 -4.66 2.34
N ALA A 84 11.25 -3.67 2.13
CA ALA A 84 11.02 -2.53 3.02
C ALA A 84 10.09 -2.87 4.20
N LEU A 85 9.13 -3.77 3.99
CA LEU A 85 8.10 -4.15 4.96
C LEU A 85 8.24 -5.61 5.43
N ARG A 86 9.43 -5.98 5.93
CA ARG A 86 9.82 -7.38 6.23
C ARG A 86 8.87 -8.15 7.15
N ASP A 87 8.25 -7.45 8.10
CA ASP A 87 7.37 -8.07 9.12
C ASP A 87 5.89 -8.00 8.74
N VAL A 88 5.56 -7.51 7.53
CA VAL A 88 4.18 -7.32 7.07
C VAL A 88 3.83 -8.38 6.03
N PRO A 89 2.79 -9.20 6.24
CA PRO A 89 2.35 -10.16 5.23
C PRO A 89 1.71 -9.42 4.05
N LEU A 90 2.36 -9.46 2.88
CA LEU A 90 1.88 -8.82 1.66
C LEU A 90 1.15 -9.82 0.76
N THR A 91 0.01 -9.41 0.22
CA THR A 91 -0.76 -10.17 -0.77
C THR A 91 -1.04 -9.29 -1.97
N VAL A 92 -0.81 -9.80 -3.17
CA VAL A 92 -1.19 -9.10 -4.41
C VAL A 92 -2.69 -9.30 -4.59
N VAL A 93 -3.46 -8.20 -4.52
CA VAL A 93 -4.93 -8.22 -4.59
C VAL A 93 -5.45 -7.89 -5.98
N ASP A 94 -4.72 -7.06 -6.72
CA ASP A 94 -5.04 -6.70 -8.10
C ASP A 94 -3.76 -6.55 -8.93
N LEU A 95 -3.87 -6.78 -10.24
CA LEU A 95 -2.79 -6.58 -11.20
C LEU A 95 -3.41 -6.19 -12.55
N VAL A 96 -3.18 -4.97 -12.97
CA VAL A 96 -3.65 -4.45 -14.26
C VAL A 96 -2.45 -4.20 -15.16
N GLN A 97 -2.53 -4.63 -16.42
CA GLN A 97 -1.55 -4.24 -17.42
C GLN A 97 -2.04 -2.93 -18.04
N THR A 98 -1.27 -1.86 -17.84
CA THR A 98 -1.48 -0.58 -18.50
C THR A 98 -0.63 -0.54 -19.78
N GLU A 99 -1.16 0.09 -20.83
CA GLU A 99 -0.37 0.37 -22.03
C GLU A 99 0.59 1.54 -21.68
N GLU A 100 1.89 1.37 -21.92
CA GLU A 100 2.84 2.49 -21.79
C GLU A 100 2.40 3.61 -22.73
N ASP A 101 2.06 4.79 -22.20
CA ASP A 101 1.95 6.00 -23.03
C ASP A 101 3.38 6.57 -23.20
N PRO A 102 4.00 6.47 -24.38
CA PRO A 102 5.41 6.86 -24.60
C PRO A 102 5.64 8.39 -24.57
N GLY A 103 4.77 9.18 -23.93
CA GLY A 103 4.73 10.63 -23.97
C GLY A 103 5.24 11.40 -22.74
N GLU A 104 5.30 10.81 -21.55
CA GLU A 104 5.54 11.54 -20.29
C GLU A 104 6.94 11.25 -19.69
N ALA A 105 7.99 11.22 -20.52
CA ALA A 105 9.37 11.13 -20.07
C ALA A 105 10.29 12.08 -20.87
N ALA A 106 9.81 13.28 -21.18
CA ALA A 106 10.64 14.41 -21.57
C ALA A 106 9.82 15.71 -21.56
N SER A 107 9.74 16.39 -20.41
CA SER A 107 9.46 17.83 -20.33
C SER A 107 10.15 18.43 -19.12
#